data_AF-A0A831PKH0-F1
#
_entry.id   AF-A0A831PKH0-F1
#
_cell.length_a   1.000
_cell.length_b   1.000
_cell.length_c   1.000
_cell.angle_alpha   90.00
_cell.angle_beta   90.00
_cell.angle_gamma   90.00
#
_symmetry.space_group_name_H-M   'P 1'
#
loop_
_entity.id
_entity.type
_entity.pdbx_description
1 polymer ?
#
loop_
_entity_poly.entity_id
_entity_poly.type
_entity_poly.pdbx_seq_one_letter_code
_entity_poly.pdbx_strand_id
1 'polypeptide(L)'
;MKVRFFLVFFFIFLNSSLMAQTGFEKQMHHFLTHPDYKNASVGILVSELETGNTVFKLNADKLLIPASVMKVLTSATALEILGPDYRFQTRLGYAGIIENGTLKGDLIIIGGGDPALGSEYFSDQYFAPHFMETWAEKIRAAGIRRVDGRLILDTSLYDSEKIPPTWVWEDMGNYYGSG
;
A
#
# COMPACT_ATOMS: atom_id res chain seq x y z
N MET A 1 -37.91 -55.57 -27.34
CA MET A 1 -37.26 -54.45 -28.05
C MET A 1 -37.17 -53.13 -27.27
N LYS A 2 -37.88 -52.95 -26.14
CA LYS A 2 -37.92 -51.67 -25.39
C LYS A 2 -36.78 -51.44 -24.37
N VAL A 3 -36.20 -52.50 -23.80
CA VAL A 3 -35.15 -52.40 -22.76
C VAL A 3 -33.77 -52.04 -23.32
N ARG A 4 -33.43 -52.50 -24.54
CA ARG A 4 -32.17 -52.16 -25.21
C ARG A 4 -32.07 -50.69 -25.61
N PHE A 5 -33.19 -50.06 -25.93
CA PHE A 5 -33.24 -48.63 -26.26
C PHE A 5 -32.98 -47.74 -25.04
N PHE A 6 -33.48 -48.16 -23.87
CA PHE A 6 -33.30 -47.42 -22.61
C PHE A 6 -31.84 -47.44 -22.13
N LEU A 7 -31.14 -48.58 -22.28
CA LEU A 7 -29.73 -48.71 -21.93
C LEU A 7 -28.81 -47.87 -22.83
N VAL A 8 -29.10 -47.75 -24.12
CA VAL A 8 -28.33 -46.90 -25.04
C VAL A 8 -28.55 -45.41 -24.74
N PHE A 9 -29.78 -45.01 -24.43
CA PHE A 9 -30.08 -43.62 -24.04
C PHE A 9 -29.43 -43.23 -22.70
N PHE A 10 -29.40 -44.16 -21.73
CA PHE A 10 -28.73 -43.97 -20.45
C PHE A 10 -27.20 -43.86 -20.60
N PHE A 11 -26.59 -44.62 -21.51
CA PHE A 11 -25.15 -44.53 -21.80
C PHE A 11 -24.76 -43.23 -22.50
N ILE A 12 -25.61 -42.70 -23.39
CA ILE A 12 -25.36 -41.43 -24.09
C ILE A 12 -25.45 -40.24 -23.11
N PHE A 13 -26.39 -40.28 -22.16
CA PHE A 13 -26.51 -39.24 -21.12
C PHE A 13 -25.42 -39.28 -20.06
N LEU A 14 -24.83 -40.44 -19.75
CA LEU A 14 -23.69 -40.51 -18.83
C LEU A 14 -22.39 -39.93 -19.41
N ASN A 15 -22.23 -39.93 -20.73
CA ASN A 15 -21.00 -39.48 -21.39
C ASN A 15 -20.99 -37.97 -21.70
N SER A 16 -22.15 -37.32 -21.79
CA SER A 16 -22.23 -35.87 -22.04
C SER A 16 -21.87 -35.03 -20.82
N SER A 17 -21.88 -35.60 -19.61
CA SER A 17 -21.48 -34.92 -18.37
C SER A 17 -19.95 -34.81 -18.18
N LEU A 18 -19.16 -35.52 -18.99
CA LEU A 18 -17.69 -35.60 -18.85
C LEU A 18 -16.92 -34.55 -19.67
N MET A 19 -17.58 -33.84 -20.59
CA MET A 19 -16.95 -32.85 -21.48
C MET A 19 -17.05 -31.40 -21.00
N ALA A 20 -17.62 -31.15 -19.81
CA ALA A 20 -17.75 -29.82 -19.24
C ALA A 20 -16.49 -29.36 -18.49
N GLN A 21 -15.29 -29.80 -18.89
CA GLN A 21 -14.06 -29.16 -18.46
C GLN A 21 -14.10 -27.73 -19.02
N THR A 22 -14.37 -26.77 -18.15
CA THR A 22 -14.57 -25.38 -18.55
C THR A 22 -13.34 -24.92 -19.33
N GLY A 23 -13.54 -24.14 -20.41
CA GLY A 23 -12.40 -23.62 -21.19
C GLY A 23 -11.37 -22.90 -20.30
N PHE A 24 -11.84 -22.35 -19.18
CA PHE A 24 -11.03 -21.76 -18.13
C PHE A 24 -10.09 -22.77 -17.44
N GLU A 25 -10.58 -23.89 -16.91
CA GLU A 25 -9.73 -24.91 -16.27
C GLU A 25 -8.66 -25.45 -17.23
N LYS A 26 -9.01 -25.65 -18.50
CA LYS A 26 -8.06 -26.08 -19.53
C LYS A 26 -6.97 -25.03 -19.78
N GLN A 27 -7.34 -23.74 -19.83
CA GLN A 27 -6.39 -22.64 -19.95
C GLN A 27 -5.50 -22.53 -18.70
N MET A 28 -6.06 -22.69 -17.51
CA MET A 28 -5.32 -22.71 -16.25
C MET A 28 -4.32 -23.86 -16.22
N HIS A 29 -4.73 -25.06 -16.62
CA HIS A 29 -3.81 -26.19 -16.72
C HIS A 29 -2.69 -25.90 -17.72
N HIS A 30 -3.01 -25.36 -18.91
CA HIS A 30 -1.99 -25.00 -19.89
C HIS A 30 -0.98 -24.00 -19.33
N PHE A 31 -1.47 -22.94 -18.68
CA PHE A 31 -0.65 -21.95 -17.98
C PHE A 31 0.26 -22.61 -16.94
N LEU A 32 -0.29 -23.44 -16.06
CA LEU A 32 0.45 -24.10 -14.98
C LEU A 32 1.49 -25.12 -15.48
N THR A 33 1.27 -25.68 -16.68
CA THR A 33 2.24 -26.59 -17.32
C THR A 33 3.31 -25.89 -18.14
N HIS A 34 3.30 -24.55 -18.23
CA HIS A 34 4.34 -23.82 -18.93
C HIS A 34 5.71 -24.10 -18.30
N PRO A 35 6.79 -24.33 -19.08
CA PRO A 35 8.10 -24.69 -18.56
C PRO A 35 8.65 -23.72 -17.49
N ASP A 36 8.31 -22.44 -17.58
CA ASP A 36 8.73 -21.39 -16.63
C ASP A 36 8.22 -21.63 -15.20
N TYR A 37 7.09 -22.34 -15.04
CA TYR A 37 6.50 -22.64 -13.74
C TYR A 37 6.89 -24.00 -13.17
N LYS A 38 7.75 -24.78 -13.86
CA LYS A 38 8.10 -26.15 -13.50
C LYS A 38 8.48 -26.32 -12.02
N ASN A 39 9.21 -25.35 -11.46
CA ASN A 39 9.67 -25.36 -10.06
C ASN A 39 9.01 -24.27 -9.20
N ALA A 40 8.04 -23.54 -9.74
CA ALA A 40 7.39 -22.44 -9.04
C ALA A 40 6.37 -22.96 -8.01
N SER A 41 6.24 -22.25 -6.89
CA SER A 41 5.10 -22.41 -5.99
C SER A 41 4.01 -21.43 -6.44
N VAL A 42 2.90 -21.96 -6.96
CA VAL A 42 1.78 -21.16 -7.47
C VAL A 42 0.55 -21.36 -6.59
N GLY A 43 -0.07 -20.26 -6.18
CA GLY A 43 -1.35 -20.20 -5.49
C GLY A 43 -2.32 -19.31 -6.27
N ILE A 44 -3.55 -19.78 -6.49
CA ILE A 44 -4.58 -19.10 -7.28
C ILE A 44 -5.92 -19.29 -6.58
N LEU A 45 -6.65 -18.20 -6.40
CA LEU A 45 -8.05 -18.20 -6.00
C LEU A 45 -8.79 -17.23 -6.90
N VAL A 46 -9.84 -17.73 -7.55
CA VAL A 46 -10.76 -16.94 -8.36
C VAL A 46 -12.14 -17.12 -7.79
N SER A 47 -12.78 -16.01 -7.42
CA SER A 47 -14.11 -15.99 -6.83
C SER A 47 -15.00 -14.95 -7.48
N GLU A 48 -16.29 -15.26 -7.60
CA GLU A 48 -17.32 -14.29 -7.96
C GLU A 48 -17.50 -13.27 -6.83
N LEU A 49 -17.50 -11.97 -7.16
CA LEU A 49 -17.62 -10.92 -6.15
C LEU A 49 -19.02 -10.84 -5.51
N GLU A 50 -20.08 -11.05 -6.29
CA GLU A 50 -21.46 -10.93 -5.81
C GLU A 50 -21.88 -12.10 -4.92
N THR A 51 -21.46 -13.32 -5.29
CA THR A 51 -21.91 -14.56 -4.63
C THR A 51 -20.88 -15.13 -3.66
N GLY A 52 -19.60 -14.75 -3.80
CA GLY A 52 -18.49 -15.38 -3.10
C GLY A 52 -18.13 -16.79 -3.61
N ASN A 53 -18.80 -17.27 -4.66
CA ASN A 53 -18.56 -18.61 -5.19
C ASN A 53 -17.14 -18.72 -5.73
N THR A 54 -16.43 -19.78 -5.34
CA THR A 54 -15.11 -20.08 -5.91
C THR A 54 -15.29 -20.65 -7.32
N VAL A 55 -14.74 -19.93 -8.30
CA VAL A 55 -14.69 -20.34 -9.72
C VAL A 55 -13.51 -21.28 -9.93
N PHE A 56 -12.38 -21.02 -9.27
CA PHE A 56 -11.17 -21.84 -9.37
C PHE A 56 -10.29 -21.67 -8.15
N LYS A 57 -9.64 -22.75 -7.73
CA LYS A 57 -8.65 -22.71 -6.66
C LYS A 57 -7.50 -23.67 -6.92
N LEU A 58 -6.29 -23.22 -6.61
CA LEU A 58 -5.06 -24.00 -6.59
C LEU A 58 -4.23 -23.53 -5.41
N ASN A 59 -3.91 -24.39 -4.45
CA ASN A 59 -3.08 -24.04 -3.27
C ASN A 59 -3.52 -22.73 -2.58
N ALA A 60 -4.82 -22.44 -2.53
CA ALA A 60 -5.33 -21.14 -2.08
C ALA A 60 -4.93 -20.80 -0.63
N ASP A 61 -4.75 -21.82 0.21
CA ASP A 61 -4.37 -21.67 1.62
C ASP A 61 -2.84 -21.74 1.84
N LYS A 62 -2.04 -21.86 0.78
CA LYS A 62 -0.59 -21.95 0.89
C LYS A 62 0.00 -20.56 1.12
N LEU A 63 0.81 -20.43 2.17
CA LEU A 63 1.57 -19.21 2.44
C LEU A 63 2.63 -18.99 1.34
N LEU A 64 2.61 -17.79 0.74
CA LEU A 64 3.54 -17.35 -0.30
C LEU A 64 4.03 -15.94 0.03
N ILE A 65 5.18 -15.54 -0.54
CA ILE A 65 5.67 -14.17 -0.42
C ILE A 65 4.80 -13.28 -1.33
N PRO A 66 4.03 -12.33 -0.78
CA PRO A 66 3.08 -11.55 -1.56
C PRO A 66 3.74 -10.42 -2.36
N ALA A 67 5.00 -10.10 -2.08
CA ALA A 67 5.67 -8.89 -2.57
C ALA A 67 4.77 -7.66 -2.38
N SER A 68 4.64 -6.81 -3.40
CA SER A 68 3.81 -5.60 -3.32
C SER A 68 2.30 -5.87 -3.19
N VAL A 69 1.81 -7.10 -3.32
CA VAL A 69 0.39 -7.42 -3.02
C VAL A 69 0.07 -7.16 -1.55
N MET A 70 1.08 -7.19 -0.65
CA MET A 70 0.92 -6.78 0.75
C MET A 70 0.33 -5.37 0.90
N LYS A 71 0.57 -4.46 -0.07
CA LYS A 71 0.01 -3.11 -0.06
C LYS A 71 -1.52 -3.10 -0.06
N VAL A 72 -2.18 -4.12 -0.59
CA VAL A 72 -3.65 -4.23 -0.53
C VAL A 72 -4.12 -4.30 0.92
N LEU A 73 -3.48 -5.16 1.74
CA LEU A 73 -3.80 -5.29 3.15
C LEU A 73 -3.46 -4.01 3.90
N THR A 74 -2.25 -3.47 3.73
CA THR A 74 -1.82 -2.24 4.41
C THR A 74 -2.73 -1.05 4.08
N SER A 75 -3.10 -0.87 2.81
CA SER A 75 -3.99 0.23 2.40
C SER A 75 -5.41 0.07 2.93
N ALA A 76 -5.96 -1.16 2.91
CA ALA A 76 -7.27 -1.43 3.48
C ALA A 76 -7.29 -1.14 5.00
N THR A 77 -6.26 -1.59 5.72
CA THR A 77 -6.11 -1.28 7.15
C THR A 77 -5.95 0.21 7.42
N ALA A 78 -5.17 0.92 6.62
CA ALA A 78 -5.02 2.37 6.76
C ALA A 78 -6.35 3.11 6.53
N LEU A 79 -7.11 2.71 5.50
CA LEU A 79 -8.43 3.28 5.23
C LEU A 79 -9.43 3.01 6.36
N GLU A 80 -9.42 1.80 6.93
CA GLU A 80 -10.31 1.43 8.03
C GLU A 80 -9.98 2.20 9.33
N ILE A 81 -8.70 2.33 9.66
CA ILE A 81 -8.26 2.96 10.93
C ILE A 81 -8.28 4.49 10.84
N LEU A 82 -7.80 5.06 9.74
CA LEU A 82 -7.60 6.50 9.59
C LEU A 82 -8.81 7.19 8.92
N GLY A 83 -9.53 6.44 8.07
CA GLY A 83 -10.56 6.98 7.20
C GLY A 83 -9.99 7.58 5.89
N PRO A 84 -10.83 7.70 4.84
CA PRO A 84 -10.41 8.24 3.54
C PRO A 84 -10.06 9.74 3.58
N ASP A 85 -10.57 10.46 4.57
CA ASP A 85 -10.37 11.89 4.73
C ASP A 85 -9.19 12.25 5.65
N TYR A 86 -8.46 11.25 6.16
CA TYR A 86 -7.29 11.50 6.99
C TYR A 86 -6.27 12.39 6.27
N ARG A 87 -5.70 13.32 7.01
CA ARG A 87 -4.61 14.19 6.54
C ARG A 87 -3.52 14.21 7.59
N PHE A 88 -2.29 13.95 7.16
CA PHE A 88 -1.12 14.12 7.99
C PHE A 88 -0.95 15.60 8.39
N GLN A 89 -0.43 15.86 9.59
CA GLN A 89 -0.31 17.20 10.12
C GLN A 89 1.11 17.48 10.61
N THR A 90 1.86 18.30 9.86
CA THR A 90 3.13 18.85 10.35
C THR A 90 2.87 20.18 11.04
N ARG A 91 3.34 20.34 12.29
CA ARG A 91 3.04 21.50 13.13
C ARG A 91 4.26 22.38 13.28
N LEU A 92 4.04 23.69 13.29
CA LEU A 92 5.03 24.69 13.68
C LEU A 92 4.74 25.16 15.11
N GLY A 93 5.77 25.19 15.94
CA GLY A 93 5.72 25.71 17.29
C GLY A 93 6.96 26.53 17.60
N TYR A 94 6.96 27.20 18.74
CA TYR A 94 8.15 27.84 19.29
C TYR A 94 8.14 27.75 20.80
N ALA A 95 9.32 27.80 21.41
CA ALA A 95 9.50 27.87 22.85
C ALA A 95 10.38 29.07 23.17
N GLY A 96 9.89 30.00 23.97
CA GLY A 96 10.58 31.25 24.30
C GLY A 96 9.66 32.45 24.23
N ILE A 97 10.27 33.64 24.17
CA ILE A 97 9.55 34.93 24.15
C ILE A 97 9.90 35.68 22.88
N ILE A 98 8.90 36.30 22.25
CA ILE A 98 9.08 37.16 21.08
C ILE A 98 9.20 38.60 21.55
N GLU A 99 10.38 39.21 21.39
CA GLU A 99 10.65 40.60 21.75
C GLU A 99 11.17 41.37 20.53
N ASN A 100 10.51 42.46 20.16
CA ASN A 100 10.90 43.32 19.03
C ASN A 100 11.15 42.53 17.72
N GLY A 101 10.35 41.49 17.48
CA GLY A 101 10.47 40.62 16.32
C GLY A 101 11.56 39.55 16.42
N THR A 102 12.24 39.41 17.55
CA THR A 102 13.22 38.36 17.80
C THR A 102 12.63 37.34 18.77
N LEU A 103 12.53 36.08 18.33
CA LEU A 103 12.25 34.95 19.21
C LEU A 103 13.52 34.64 20.01
N LYS A 104 13.53 34.94 21.30
CA LYS A 104 14.55 34.48 22.25
C LYS A 104 14.20 33.07 22.70
N GLY A 105 14.64 32.09 21.93
CA GLY A 105 14.27 30.69 22.10
C GLY A 105 14.25 29.91 20.79
N ASP A 106 13.64 28.73 20.83
CA ASP A 106 13.73 27.75 19.76
C ASP A 106 12.47 27.76 18.88
N LEU A 107 12.66 27.64 17.57
CA LEU A 107 11.61 27.34 16.61
C LEU A 107 11.55 25.82 16.42
N ILE A 108 10.35 25.23 16.44
CA ILE A 108 10.15 23.78 16.47
C ILE A 108 9.24 23.38 15.30
N ILE A 109 9.68 22.40 14.51
CA ILE A 109 8.88 21.72 13.48
C ILE A 109 8.60 20.32 13.99
N ILE A 110 7.33 20.01 14.25
CA ILE A 110 6.88 18.72 14.76
C ILE A 110 6.31 17.92 13.59
N GLY A 111 7.03 16.85 13.20
CA GLY A 111 6.68 16.01 12.07
C GLY A 111 5.44 15.16 12.34
N GLY A 112 4.46 15.22 11.43
CA GLY A 112 3.23 14.42 11.50
C GLY A 112 3.25 13.11 10.74
N GLY A 113 4.39 12.75 10.14
CA GLY A 113 4.50 11.56 9.29
C GLY A 113 3.98 11.69 7.87
N ASP A 114 3.87 12.91 7.37
CA ASP A 114 3.40 13.18 6.01
C ASP A 114 4.39 12.63 4.95
N PRO A 115 4.05 11.55 4.22
CA PRO A 115 4.94 10.95 3.23
C PRO A 115 5.01 11.75 1.93
N ALA A 116 4.17 12.79 1.77
CA ALA A 116 4.09 13.62 0.58
C ALA A 116 4.71 15.01 0.77
N LEU A 117 5.16 15.35 1.99
CA LEU A 117 5.68 16.69 2.32
C LEU A 117 6.82 17.11 1.39
N GLY A 118 6.56 18.07 0.51
CA GLY A 118 7.54 18.58 -0.46
C GLY A 118 7.84 17.64 -1.63
N SER A 119 7.04 16.58 -1.82
CA SER A 119 7.18 15.66 -2.93
C SER A 119 6.80 16.32 -4.26
N GLU A 120 7.60 16.09 -5.30
CA GLU A 120 7.33 16.57 -6.67
C GLU A 120 6.05 15.96 -7.27
N TYR A 121 5.65 14.78 -6.80
CA TYR A 121 4.42 14.11 -7.25
C TYR A 121 3.14 14.73 -6.66
N PHE A 122 3.29 15.62 -5.68
CA PHE A 122 2.20 16.32 -5.01
C PHE A 122 2.39 17.84 -5.15
N SER A 123 2.75 18.28 -6.36
CA SER A 123 3.09 19.67 -6.66
C SER A 123 1.96 20.65 -6.34
N ASP A 124 0.72 20.25 -6.59
CA ASP A 124 -0.46 21.10 -6.35
C ASP A 124 -0.67 21.36 -4.85
N GLN A 125 -0.24 20.43 -3.99
CA GLN A 125 -0.39 20.51 -2.55
C GLN A 125 0.80 21.20 -1.87
N TYR A 126 2.02 21.03 -2.40
CA TYR A 126 3.24 21.48 -1.73
C TYR A 126 4.09 22.49 -2.48
N PHE A 127 3.84 22.77 -3.76
CA PHE A 127 4.68 23.63 -4.60
C PHE A 127 4.03 24.96 -5.00
N ALA A 128 2.71 25.13 -4.87
CA ALA A 128 2.01 26.37 -5.22
C ALA A 128 0.96 26.80 -4.17
N PRO A 129 1.32 27.65 -3.18
CA PRO A 129 2.66 28.13 -2.84
C PRO A 129 3.54 27.01 -2.28
N HIS A 130 4.86 27.16 -2.36
CA HIS A 130 5.74 26.14 -1.80
C HIS A 130 5.47 26.02 -0.29
N PHE A 131 5.39 24.81 0.27
CA PHE A 131 4.98 24.63 1.67
C PHE A 131 5.86 25.42 2.65
N MET A 132 7.15 25.57 2.33
CA MET A 132 8.09 26.40 3.09
C MET A 132 7.74 27.90 3.07
N GLU A 133 7.17 28.42 1.98
CA GLU A 133 6.70 29.81 1.92
C GLU A 133 5.51 29.99 2.86
N THR A 134 4.57 29.05 2.86
CA THR A 134 3.44 29.04 3.79
C THR A 134 3.94 29.03 5.24
N TRP A 135 4.94 28.21 5.55
CA TRP A 135 5.53 28.16 6.89
C TRP A 135 6.21 29.47 7.26
N ALA A 136 7.02 30.03 6.36
CA ALA A 136 7.69 31.31 6.58
C ALA A 136 6.68 32.46 6.80
N GLU A 137 5.56 32.47 6.07
CA GLU A 137 4.46 33.41 6.28
C GLU A 137 3.84 33.27 7.66
N LYS A 138 3.54 32.04 8.11
CA LYS A 138 2.99 31.79 9.45
C LYS A 138 3.96 32.22 10.55
N ILE A 139 5.25 31.97 10.38
CA ILE A 139 6.30 32.42 11.32
C ILE A 139 6.35 33.96 11.38
N ARG A 140 6.34 34.64 10.23
CA ARG A 140 6.29 36.10 10.17
C ARG A 140 5.00 36.67 10.78
N ALA A 141 3.87 36.03 10.53
CA ALA A 141 2.56 36.41 11.08
C ALA A 141 2.50 36.24 12.61
N ALA A 142 3.26 35.29 13.17
CA ALA A 142 3.47 35.17 14.61
C ALA A 142 4.37 36.28 15.20
N GLY A 143 4.87 37.20 14.38
CA GLY A 143 5.73 38.30 14.79
C GLY A 143 7.22 37.95 14.81
N ILE A 144 7.61 36.75 14.37
CA ILE A 144 9.01 36.31 14.38
C ILE A 144 9.70 36.76 13.08
N ARG A 145 10.74 37.57 13.22
CA ARG A 145 11.62 38.03 12.13
C ARG A 145 13.05 37.51 12.28
N ARG A 146 13.45 37.19 13.51
CA ARG A 146 14.74 36.59 13.86
C ARG A 146 14.52 35.52 14.92
N VAL A 147 15.27 34.42 14.84
CA VAL A 147 15.34 33.39 15.88
C VAL A 147 16.71 33.50 16.54
N ASP A 148 16.73 33.66 17.85
CA ASP A 148 17.91 33.71 18.71
C ASP A 148 17.94 32.46 19.59
N GLY A 149 18.07 31.33 18.90
CA GLY A 149 18.01 29.98 19.43
C GLY A 149 18.13 28.97 18.29
N ARG A 150 17.58 27.77 18.46
CA ARG A 150 17.72 26.67 17.51
C ARG A 150 16.47 26.51 16.63
N LEU A 151 16.68 25.92 15.47
CA LEU A 151 15.62 25.23 14.71
C LEU A 151 15.64 23.76 15.12
N ILE A 152 14.56 23.29 15.74
CA ILE A 152 14.41 21.91 16.20
C ILE A 152 13.46 21.18 15.25
N LEU A 153 13.89 20.02 14.76
CA LEU A 153 13.04 19.07 14.06
C LEU A 153 12.67 17.96 15.04
N ASP A 154 11.41 17.93 15.46
CA ASP A 154 10.87 16.89 16.32
C ASP A 154 10.27 15.78 15.45
N THR A 155 11.00 14.65 15.40
CA THR A 155 10.59 13.43 14.69
C THR A 155 10.19 12.32 15.65
N SER A 156 9.88 12.65 16.92
CA SER A 156 9.61 11.66 17.98
C SER A 156 8.27 10.92 17.85
N LEU A 157 7.43 11.29 16.86
CA LEU A 157 6.18 10.60 16.57
C LEU A 157 6.37 9.12 16.24
N TYR A 158 7.49 8.78 15.60
CA TYR A 158 7.87 7.41 15.30
C TYR A 158 9.15 7.04 16.04
N ASP A 159 9.42 5.74 16.11
CA ASP A 159 10.66 5.23 16.71
C ASP A 159 11.89 5.58 15.85
N SER A 160 13.07 5.18 16.35
CA SER A 160 14.34 5.40 15.64
C SER A 160 14.65 4.35 14.59
N GLU A 161 13.84 3.30 14.46
CA GLU A 161 14.06 2.19 13.52
C GLU A 161 13.50 2.56 12.15
N LYS A 162 14.37 3.15 11.33
CA LYS A 162 13.94 3.71 10.03
C LYS A 162 13.85 2.68 8.91
N ILE A 163 14.51 1.54 9.06
CA ILE A 163 14.65 0.53 8.02
C ILE A 163 14.17 -0.82 8.56
N PRO A 164 13.26 -1.52 7.86
CA PRO A 164 12.86 -2.86 8.26
C PRO A 164 14.07 -3.81 8.30
N PRO A 165 14.23 -4.62 9.37
CA PRO A 165 15.41 -5.49 9.54
C PRO A 165 15.49 -6.63 8.52
N THR A 166 14.42 -6.87 7.78
CA THR A 166 14.35 -7.92 6.73
C THR A 166 14.71 -7.41 5.34
N TRP A 167 14.99 -6.11 5.18
CA TRP A 167 15.48 -5.57 3.92
C TRP A 167 16.92 -5.99 3.67
N VAL A 168 17.23 -6.25 2.41
CA VAL A 168 18.59 -6.57 1.99
C VAL A 168 19.40 -5.28 1.88
N TRP A 169 20.69 -5.36 2.22
CA TRP A 169 21.56 -4.19 2.27
C TRP A 169 21.72 -3.51 0.90
N GLU A 170 21.70 -4.30 -0.17
CA GLU A 170 21.85 -3.85 -1.56
C GLU A 170 20.70 -2.93 -2.02
N ASP A 171 19.54 -3.01 -1.37
CA ASP A 171 18.41 -2.14 -1.67
C ASP A 171 18.57 -0.76 -1.04
N MET A 172 19.43 -0.62 -0.02
CA MET A 172 19.62 0.63 0.70
C MET A 172 20.19 1.73 -0.20
N GLY A 173 19.59 2.90 -0.12
CA GLY A 173 19.93 4.06 -0.97
C GLY A 173 19.19 4.08 -2.31
N ASN A 174 18.46 3.02 -2.67
CA ASN A 174 17.47 3.10 -3.75
C ASN A 174 16.19 3.78 -3.25
N TYR A 175 15.40 4.33 -4.19
CA TYR A 175 14.16 5.04 -3.86
C TYR A 175 13.11 4.17 -3.16
N TYR A 176 13.13 2.86 -3.37
CA TYR A 176 12.23 1.88 -2.73
C TYR A 176 12.79 1.30 -1.44
N GLY A 177 14.04 1.64 -1.10
CA GLY A 177 14.80 1.17 0.06
C GLY A 177 15.22 2.32 0.98
N SER A 178 14.39 3.37 1.10
CA SER A 178 14.68 4.57 1.88
C SER A 178 14.33 4.43 3.37
N GLY A 179 15.10 5.13 4.21
CA GLY A 179 14.95 5.31 5.65
C GLY A 179 15.69 6.56 6.12
#